data_AF-I5BT67-F1
#
_entry.id   AF-I5BT67-F1
#
_cell.length_a   1.000
_cell.length_b   1.000
_cell.length_c   1.000
_cell.angle_alpha   90.00
_cell.angle_beta   90.00
_cell.angle_gamma   90.00
#
_symmetry.space_group_name_H-M   'P 1'
#
loop_
_entity.id
_entity.type
_entity.pdbx_description
1 polymer ?
#
loop_
_entity_poly.entity_id
_entity_poly.type
_entity_poly.pdbx_seq_one_letter_code
_entity_poly.pdbx_strand_id
1 'polypeptide(L)'
;MTLQEFVDKYQHVNFSTSAFLYYDAAGNQYSSIEEAYEKGVEVRILKAKDIAMQDLAAIGITSEHEANMLTKIFNGLFGQNITPTGRKRRKNFTDSDKKRILREYEKAARAGVSKFEFANRNEVSYPTLLKWVKEEEMA
;
A
#
# COMPACT_ATOMS: atom_id res chain seq x y z
N MET A 1 12.01 -23.48 10.11
CA MET A 1 11.73 -22.09 10.53
C MET A 1 10.27 -21.98 10.88
N THR A 2 9.95 -21.38 12.02
CA THR A 2 8.57 -21.11 12.47
C THR A 2 8.19 -19.65 12.21
N LEU A 3 6.89 -19.33 12.30
CA LEU A 3 6.42 -17.94 12.19
C LEU A 3 7.00 -17.05 13.30
N GLN A 4 7.17 -17.60 14.51
CA GLN A 4 7.78 -16.86 15.63
C GLN A 4 9.23 -16.50 15.32
N GLU A 5 10.02 -17.47 14.86
CA GLU A 5 11.42 -17.26 14.45
C GLU A 5 11.52 -16.24 13.29
N PHE A 6 10.54 -16.24 12.38
CA PHE A 6 10.45 -15.23 11.31
C PHE A 6 10.27 -13.83 11.84
N VAL A 7 9.28 -13.64 12.71
CA VAL A 7 8.99 -12.33 13.29
C VAL A 7 10.20 -11.83 14.08
N ASP A 8 10.79 -12.67 14.92
CA ASP A 8 11.93 -12.29 15.76
C ASP A 8 13.15 -11.88 14.92
N LYS A 9 13.39 -12.58 13.80
CA LYS A 9 14.51 -12.29 12.88
C LYS A 9 14.33 -10.99 12.08
N TYR A 10 13.10 -10.68 11.68
CA TYR A 10 12.83 -9.59 10.72
C TYR A 10 12.14 -8.36 11.30
N GLN A 11 11.69 -8.36 12.55
CA GLN A 11 10.97 -7.25 13.18
C GLN A 11 11.71 -5.90 13.16
N HIS A 12 13.05 -5.90 13.11
CA HIS A 12 13.87 -4.70 13.11
C HIS A 12 14.38 -4.32 11.70
N VAL A 13 14.06 -5.12 10.67
CA VAL A 13 14.56 -4.90 9.32
C VAL A 13 13.68 -3.90 8.59
N ASN A 14 14.25 -2.77 8.19
CA ASN A 14 13.55 -1.82 7.33
C ASN A 14 13.72 -2.17 5.85
N PHE A 15 12.75 -2.87 5.28
CA PHE A 15 12.75 -3.27 3.87
C PHE A 15 12.50 -2.12 2.86
N SER A 16 12.21 -0.88 3.30
CA SER A 16 11.97 0.26 2.39
C SER A 16 13.23 0.83 1.76
N THR A 17 14.36 0.66 2.46
CA THR A 17 15.70 1.04 1.99
C THR A 17 16.42 -0.25 1.61
N SER A 18 17.43 -0.21 0.73
CA SER A 18 18.23 -1.39 0.35
C SER A 18 18.87 -2.06 1.57
N ALA A 19 18.10 -2.87 2.31
CA ALA A 19 18.51 -3.51 3.53
C ALA A 19 19.36 -4.72 3.17
N PHE A 20 20.57 -4.70 3.69
CA PHE A 20 21.50 -5.80 3.60
C PHE A 20 21.58 -6.50 4.95
N LEU A 21 21.69 -7.82 4.91
CA LEU A 21 22.00 -8.64 6.08
C LEU A 21 23.43 -9.14 5.92
N TYR A 22 24.17 -9.11 7.02
CA TYR A 22 25.57 -9.50 7.08
C TYR A 22 25.66 -10.83 7.81
N TYR A 23 26.09 -11.88 7.11
CA TYR A 23 26.20 -13.22 7.68
C TYR A 23 27.63 -13.73 7.62
N ASP A 24 28.14 -14.31 8.71
CA ASP A 24 29.42 -15.01 8.66
C ASP A 24 29.28 -16.40 8.00
N ALA A 25 30.41 -17.11 7.88
CA ALA A 25 30.43 -18.47 7.34
C ALA A 25 29.70 -19.50 8.22
N ALA A 26 29.46 -19.20 9.50
CA ALA A 26 28.74 -20.04 10.45
C ALA A 26 27.22 -19.76 10.47
N GLY A 27 26.76 -18.73 9.77
CA GLY A 27 25.36 -18.32 9.70
C GLY A 27 24.94 -17.32 10.79
N ASN A 28 25.87 -16.74 11.54
CA ASN A 28 25.57 -15.68 12.51
C ASN A 28 25.32 -14.36 11.78
N GLN A 29 24.26 -13.66 12.19
CA GLN A 29 23.88 -12.36 11.63
C GLN A 29 24.55 -11.23 12.41
N TYR A 30 25.06 -10.24 11.68
CA TYR A 30 25.66 -9.01 12.20
C TYR A 30 24.83 -7.80 11.79
N SER A 31 24.84 -6.77 12.63
CA SER A 31 24.03 -5.56 12.42
C SER A 31 24.64 -4.65 11.35
N SER A 32 25.98 -4.63 11.27
CA SER A 32 26.74 -3.89 10.28
C SER A 32 28.04 -4.61 9.88
N ILE A 33 28.69 -4.13 8.82
CA ILE A 33 30.01 -4.62 8.39
C ILE A 33 31.06 -4.24 9.43
N GLU A 34 30.97 -3.05 10.00
CA GLU A 34 31.90 -2.53 11.01
C GLU A 34 31.91 -3.42 12.25
N GLU A 35 30.73 -3.84 12.72
CA GLU A 35 30.60 -4.75 13.86
C GLU A 35 31.29 -6.11 13.59
N ALA A 36 31.15 -6.62 12.37
CA ALA A 36 31.80 -7.86 11.96
C ALA A 36 33.32 -7.70 11.86
N TYR A 37 33.77 -6.57 11.31
CA TYR A 37 35.19 -6.25 11.15
C TYR A 37 35.88 -6.06 12.51
N GLU A 38 35.25 -5.37 13.47
CA GLU A 38 35.76 -5.24 14.85
C GLU A 38 35.91 -6.60 15.54
N LYS A 39 35.04 -7.55 15.22
CA LYS A 39 35.10 -8.94 15.72
C LYS A 39 36.06 -9.83 14.91
N GLY A 40 36.69 -9.30 13.86
CA GLY A 40 37.61 -10.04 13.00
C GLY A 40 36.93 -11.11 12.14
N VAL A 41 35.63 -10.96 11.86
CA VAL A 41 34.81 -11.95 11.14
C VAL A 41 34.49 -11.46 9.74
N GLU A 42 34.80 -12.27 8.74
CA GLU A 42 34.41 -12.01 7.36
C GLU A 42 32.92 -12.31 7.15
N VAL A 43 32.18 -11.32 6.65
CA VAL A 43 30.74 -11.40 6.43
C VAL A 43 30.38 -11.33 4.96
N ARG A 44 29.39 -12.13 4.58
CA ARG A 44 28.70 -12.08 3.29
C ARG A 44 27.55 -11.11 3.38
N ILE A 45 27.47 -10.22 2.40
CA ILE A 45 26.40 -9.24 2.25
C ILE A 45 25.30 -9.86 1.40
N LEU A 46 24.12 -10.02 1.97
CA LEU A 46 22.96 -10.58 1.29
C LEU A 46 21.79 -9.59 1.32
N LYS A 47 20.98 -9.55 0.27
CA LYS A 47 19.79 -8.69 0.24
C LYS A 47 18.75 -9.25 1.21
N ALA A 48 18.31 -8.43 2.16
CA ALA A 48 17.37 -8.86 3.21
C ALA A 48 16.07 -9.40 2.62
N LYS A 49 15.57 -8.76 1.56
CA LYS A 49 14.34 -9.17 0.86
C LYS A 49 14.44 -10.59 0.29
N ASP A 50 15.56 -10.93 -0.33
CA ASP A 50 15.71 -12.22 -1.02
C ASP A 50 15.72 -13.37 0.01
N ILE A 51 16.41 -13.18 1.14
CA ILE A 51 16.42 -14.15 2.24
C ILE A 51 15.04 -14.24 2.89
N ALA A 52 14.41 -13.09 3.18
CA ALA A 52 13.08 -13.08 3.79
C ALA A 52 12.05 -13.82 2.92
N MET A 53 12.14 -13.72 1.58
CA MET A 53 11.29 -14.47 0.66
C MET A 53 11.54 -15.98 0.71
N GLN A 54 12.80 -16.41 0.84
CA GLN A 54 13.14 -17.84 0.99
C GLN A 54 12.61 -18.38 2.34
N ASP A 55 12.77 -17.61 3.40
CA ASP A 55 12.32 -17.95 4.74
C ASP A 55 10.78 -17.99 4.84
N LEU A 56 10.06 -17.07 4.17
CA LEU A 56 8.60 -17.12 4.02
C LEU A 56 8.14 -18.37 3.27
N ALA A 57 8.84 -18.74 2.20
CA ALA A 57 8.53 -19.95 1.44
C ALA A 57 8.69 -21.21 2.28
N ALA A 58 9.69 -21.26 3.18
CA ALA A 58 9.88 -22.36 4.12
C ALA A 58 8.73 -22.50 5.15
N ILE A 59 8.00 -21.41 5.41
CA ILE A 59 6.82 -21.38 6.30
C ILE A 59 5.51 -21.65 5.49
N GLY A 60 5.62 -21.81 4.17
CA GLY A 60 4.49 -22.12 3.28
C GLY A 60 3.86 -20.90 2.61
N ILE A 61 4.48 -19.73 2.70
CA ILE A 61 4.05 -18.51 1.98
C ILE A 61 4.95 -18.35 0.76
N THR A 62 4.47 -18.81 -0.40
CA THR A 62 5.27 -18.90 -1.63
C THR A 62 4.97 -17.78 -2.61
N SER A 63 3.84 -17.09 -2.45
CA SER A 63 3.40 -16.03 -3.35
C SER A 63 2.99 -14.75 -2.63
N GLU A 64 3.11 -13.63 -3.35
CA GLU A 64 2.61 -12.33 -2.88
C GLU A 64 1.09 -12.36 -2.64
N HIS A 65 0.36 -13.18 -3.39
CA HIS A 65 -1.08 -13.37 -3.20
C HIS A 65 -1.40 -13.98 -1.83
N GLU A 66 -0.70 -15.05 -1.47
CA GLU A 66 -0.85 -15.73 -0.17
C GLU A 66 -0.48 -14.79 0.98
N ALA A 67 0.63 -14.06 0.87
CA ALA A 67 1.04 -13.07 1.86
C ALA A 67 -0.04 -11.99 2.06
N ASN A 68 -0.58 -11.45 0.97
CA ASN A 68 -1.66 -10.47 1.01
C ASN A 68 -2.95 -11.03 1.63
N MET A 69 -3.26 -12.31 1.41
CA MET A 69 -4.42 -12.97 1.99
C MET A 69 -4.25 -13.17 3.49
N LEU A 70 -3.06 -13.57 3.94
CA LEU A 70 -2.69 -13.68 5.35
C LEU A 70 -2.85 -12.33 6.08
N THR A 71 -2.36 -11.24 5.48
CA THR A 71 -2.53 -9.88 6.03
C THR A 71 -4.01 -9.53 6.18
N LYS A 72 -4.86 -9.86 5.19
CA LYS A 72 -6.31 -9.61 5.29
C LYS A 72 -6.96 -10.41 6.41
N ILE A 73 -6.56 -11.67 6.59
CA ILE A 73 -7.06 -12.53 7.67
C ILE A 73 -6.65 -11.93 9.02
N PHE A 74 -5.38 -11.57 9.21
CA PHE A 74 -4.92 -10.92 10.45
C PHE A 74 -5.66 -9.61 10.73
N ASN A 75 -5.86 -8.77 9.72
CA ASN A 75 -6.62 -7.54 9.87
C ASN A 75 -8.08 -7.82 10.32
N GLY A 76 -8.70 -8.85 9.75
CA GLY A 76 -10.05 -9.28 10.13
C GLY A 76 -10.14 -9.88 11.53
N LEU A 77 -9.14 -10.66 11.95
CA LEU A 77 -9.11 -11.34 13.25
C LEU A 77 -8.78 -10.38 14.40
N PHE A 78 -7.80 -9.50 14.22
CA PHE A 78 -7.30 -8.61 15.27
C PHE A 78 -7.98 -7.24 15.26
N GLY A 79 -9.02 -7.05 14.43
CA GLY A 79 -9.76 -5.79 14.36
C GLY A 79 -8.90 -4.61 13.92
N GLN A 80 -7.72 -4.86 13.35
CA GLN A 80 -6.92 -3.83 12.70
C GLN A 80 -7.65 -3.50 11.39
N ASN A 81 -8.56 -2.53 11.47
CA ASN A 81 -9.09 -1.81 10.33
C ASN A 81 -7.95 -0.98 9.72
N ILE A 82 -6.92 -1.64 9.19
CA ILE A 82 -6.16 -1.08 8.09
C ILE A 82 -7.16 -1.09 6.95
N THR A 83 -7.92 0.01 6.90
CA THR A 83 -8.71 0.36 5.73
C THR A 83 -7.73 0.14 4.59
N PRO A 84 -7.99 -0.81 3.68
CA PRO A 84 -7.16 -0.91 2.51
C PRO A 84 -7.12 0.52 1.97
N THR A 85 -5.97 0.99 1.51
CA THR A 85 -5.91 2.06 0.51
C THR A 85 -6.57 1.52 -0.77
N GLY A 86 -7.81 1.07 -0.63
CA GLY A 86 -8.65 0.49 -1.63
C GLY A 86 -9.02 1.64 -2.52
N ARG A 87 -8.74 1.45 -3.81
CA ARG A 87 -9.38 2.18 -4.90
C ARG A 87 -10.78 2.59 -4.45
N LYS A 88 -11.02 3.90 -4.29
CA LYS A 88 -12.34 4.48 -4.03
C LYS A 88 -13.37 3.62 -4.76
N ARG A 89 -14.24 2.91 -4.02
CA ARG A 89 -15.34 2.15 -4.63
C ARG A 89 -16.01 3.13 -5.59
N ARG A 90 -16.05 2.79 -6.88
CA ARG A 90 -16.69 3.65 -7.89
C ARG A 90 -18.11 3.88 -7.42
N LYS A 91 -18.41 5.10 -6.98
CA LYS A 91 -19.75 5.50 -6.57
C LYS A 91 -20.61 5.40 -7.84
N ASN A 92 -21.59 4.51 -7.83
CA ASN A 92 -22.54 4.42 -8.93
C ASN A 92 -23.49 5.61 -8.79
N PHE A 93 -23.46 6.51 -9.75
CA PHE A 93 -24.37 7.64 -9.82
C PHE A 93 -25.56 7.26 -10.70
N THR A 94 -26.77 7.47 -10.20
CA THR A 94 -27.98 7.36 -11.01
C THR A 94 -28.16 8.59 -11.91
N ASP A 95 -29.04 8.52 -12.90
CA ASP A 95 -29.37 9.69 -13.73
C ASP A 95 -29.97 10.84 -12.91
N SER A 96 -30.71 10.52 -11.85
CA SER A 96 -31.19 11.51 -10.87
C SER A 96 -30.05 12.19 -10.12
N ASP A 97 -29.01 11.44 -9.73
CA ASP A 97 -27.83 12.01 -9.07
C ASP A 97 -27.09 12.94 -10.01
N LYS A 98 -26.88 12.53 -11.28
CA LYS A 98 -26.24 13.37 -12.30
C LYS A 98 -26.97 14.71 -12.45
N LYS A 99 -28.29 14.69 -12.63
CA LYS A 99 -29.10 15.92 -12.79
C LYS A 99 -29.02 16.83 -11.56
N ARG A 100 -29.05 16.25 -10.35
CA ARG A 100 -28.91 17.02 -9.11
C ARG A 100 -27.54 17.68 -9.01
N ILE A 101 -26.47 16.92 -9.25
CA ILE A 101 -25.08 17.38 -9.17
C ILE A 101 -24.80 18.46 -10.21
N LEU A 102 -25.33 18.36 -11.43
CA LEU A 102 -25.17 19.38 -12.47
C LEU A 102 -25.86 20.70 -12.10
N ARG A 103 -27.08 20.66 -11.54
CA ARG A 103 -27.76 21.86 -11.03
C ARG A 103 -27.02 22.51 -9.86
N GLU A 104 -26.44 21.70 -8.97
CA GLU A 104 -25.60 22.19 -7.88
C GLU A 104 -24.30 22.81 -8.41
N TYR A 105 -23.71 22.21 -9.44
CA TYR A 105 -22.53 22.73 -10.11
C TYR A 105 -22.81 24.08 -10.78
N GLU A 106 -23.93 24.23 -11.49
CA GLU A 106 -24.30 25.50 -12.13
C GLU A 106 -24.41 26.64 -11.11
N LYS A 107 -25.04 26.38 -9.96
CA LYS A 107 -25.12 27.34 -8.85
C LYS A 107 -23.73 27.67 -8.29
N ALA A 108 -22.88 26.66 -8.10
CA ALA A 108 -21.53 26.84 -7.58
C ALA A 108 -20.62 27.60 -8.58
N ALA A 109 -20.78 27.35 -9.88
CA ALA A 109 -20.04 28.04 -10.94
C ALA A 109 -20.39 29.53 -10.99
N ARG A 110 -21.66 29.90 -10.81
CA ARG A 110 -22.08 31.30 -10.67
C ARG A 110 -21.48 31.98 -9.43
N ALA A 111 -21.20 31.21 -8.38
CA ALA A 111 -20.50 31.67 -7.18
C ALA A 111 -18.96 31.65 -7.33
N GLY A 112 -18.42 31.34 -8.51
CA GLY A 112 -16.98 31.32 -8.78
C GLY A 112 -16.24 30.05 -8.33
N VAL A 113 -16.94 29.00 -7.92
CA VAL A 113 -16.32 27.74 -7.50
C VAL A 113 -15.74 26.99 -8.70
N SER A 114 -14.49 26.56 -8.59
CA SER A 114 -13.83 25.81 -9.67
C SER A 114 -14.41 24.39 -9.84
N LYS A 115 -14.37 23.86 -11.06
CA LYS A 115 -14.78 22.47 -11.37
C LYS A 115 -14.05 21.44 -10.51
N PHE A 116 -12.76 21.67 -10.24
CA PHE A 116 -11.94 20.80 -9.40
C PHE A 116 -12.39 20.81 -7.94
N GLU A 117 -12.61 22.00 -7.39
CA GLU A 117 -13.08 22.17 -6.03
C GLU A 117 -14.48 21.57 -5.82
N PHE A 118 -15.38 21.77 -6.77
CA PHE A 118 -16.72 21.19 -6.74
C PHE A 118 -16.68 19.64 -6.81
N ALA A 119 -15.85 19.08 -7.70
CA ALA A 119 -15.69 17.64 -7.85
C ALA A 119 -15.20 16.98 -6.55
N ASN A 120 -14.20 17.58 -5.89
CA ASN A 120 -13.67 17.10 -4.62
C ASN A 120 -14.71 17.14 -3.50
N ARG A 121 -15.49 18.23 -3.39
CA ARG A 121 -16.53 18.38 -2.36
C ARG A 121 -17.70 17.41 -2.53
N ASN A 122 -18.02 17.03 -3.76
CA ASN A 122 -19.19 16.17 -4.08
C ASN A 122 -18.82 14.70 -4.30
N GLU A 123 -17.57 14.31 -4.04
CA GLU A 123 -17.04 12.96 -4.25
C GLU A 123 -17.20 12.44 -5.69
N VAL A 124 -17.29 13.35 -6.66
CA VAL A 124 -17.32 13.04 -8.09
C VAL A 124 -15.90 13.16 -8.62
N SER A 125 -15.46 12.23 -9.47
CA SER A 125 -14.14 12.39 -10.10
C SER A 125 -14.16 13.58 -11.05
N TYR A 126 -13.09 14.39 -11.06
CA TYR A 126 -12.99 15.53 -11.97
C TYR A 126 -13.24 15.15 -13.45
N PRO A 127 -12.68 14.05 -13.98
CA PRO A 127 -13.00 13.59 -15.33
C PRO A 127 -14.49 13.29 -15.56
N THR A 128 -15.17 12.72 -14.55
CA THR A 128 -16.62 12.43 -14.62
C THR A 128 -17.43 13.71 -14.68
N LEU A 129 -17.15 14.68 -13.81
CA LEU A 129 -17.84 15.97 -13.81
C LEU A 129 -17.64 16.71 -15.14
N LEU A 130 -16.41 16.74 -15.65
CA LEU A 130 -16.09 17.39 -16.93
C LEU A 130 -16.87 16.76 -18.10
N LYS A 131 -16.95 15.42 -18.13
CA LYS A 131 -17.74 14.70 -19.14
C LYS A 131 -19.21 15.10 -19.08
N TRP A 132 -19.80 15.14 -17.88
CA TRP A 132 -21.22 15.48 -17.70
C TRP A 132 -21.54 16.92 -18.09
N VAL A 133 -20.69 17.88 -17.71
CA VAL A 133 -20.87 19.29 -18.09
C VAL A 133 -20.80 19.45 -19.60
N LYS A 134 -19.84 18.79 -20.26
CA LYS A 134 -19.72 18.83 -21.72
C LYS A 134 -20.94 18.21 -22.43
N GLU A 135 -21.49 17.12 -21.90
CA GLU A 135 -22.71 16.50 -22.42
C GLU A 135 -23.94 17.42 -22.29
N GLU A 136 -24.02 18.23 -21.23
CA GLU A 136 -25.10 19.20 -21.00
C GLU A 136 -24.96 20.45 -21.88
N GLU A 137 -23.73 20.91 -22.14
CA GLU A 137 -23.47 22.03 -23.06
C GLU A 137 -23.74 21.68 -24.53
N MET A 138 -23.73 20.40 -24.89
CA MET A 138 -24.00 19.90 -26.25
C MET A 138 -25.45 19.41 -26.46
N ALA A 139 -26.27 19.42 -25.41
CA ALA A 139 -27.68 18.99 -25.42
C ALA A 139 -28.61 20.20 -25.52
#